data_AF-A0A6M5Z1B5-F1
#
_entry.id   AF-A0A6M5Z1B5-F1
#
_cell.length_a   1.000
_cell.length_b   1.000
_cell.length_c   1.000
_cell.angle_alpha   90.00
_cell.angle_beta   90.00
_cell.angle_gamma   90.00
#
_symmetry.space_group_name_H-M   'P 1'
#
loop_
_entity.id
_entity.type
_entity.pdbx_description
1 polymer ?
#
loop_
_entity_poly.entity_id
_entity_poly.type
_entity_poly.pdbx_seq_one_letter_code
_entity_poly.pdbx_strand_id
1 'polypeptide(L)'
;MRFTIVSIVLITTALVFTGVVQRPARWFAIDSRNRTGEAALRDSNDRRLDLEEQGESSRLRAAVTEDVAARLGEGRLTLYEAIGAIEPLARAAPEWFLSVRRSYQSFALVSPTATDREVIAVYLLQKIDQLADAARERGDTSRATALSARRVELESRAATPAPAQAFRTRTRFGAN
;
A
#
# COMPACT_ATOMS: atom_id res chain seq x y z
N MET A 1 51.33 74.14 -9.94
CA MET A 1 50.91 73.09 -8.98
C MET A 1 49.38 72.97 -8.91
N ARG A 2 48.71 72.46 -9.96
CA ARG A 2 47.23 72.26 -9.97
C ARG A 2 46.79 70.91 -10.55
N PHE A 3 47.71 70.09 -11.04
CA PHE A 3 47.39 68.83 -11.73
C PHE A 3 47.45 67.58 -10.84
N THR A 4 47.98 67.66 -9.62
CA THR A 4 48.16 66.48 -8.75
C THR A 4 46.94 66.13 -7.90
N ILE A 5 46.01 67.07 -7.70
CA ILE A 5 44.83 66.85 -6.83
C ILE A 5 43.71 66.10 -7.58
N VAL A 6 43.59 66.30 -8.89
CA VAL A 6 42.53 65.69 -9.71
C VAL A 6 42.69 64.16 -9.78
N SER A 7 43.94 63.67 -9.87
CA SER A 7 44.21 62.23 -9.98
C SER A 7 43.93 61.47 -8.67
N ILE A 8 44.16 62.09 -7.51
CA ILE A 8 43.90 61.46 -6.21
C ILE A 8 42.39 61.38 -5.96
N VAL A 9 41.62 62.40 -6.33
CA VAL A 9 40.17 62.38 -6.20
C VAL A 9 39.55 61.29 -7.08
N LEU A 10 40.01 61.14 -8.33
CA LEU A 10 39.50 60.10 -9.25
C LEU A 10 39.79 58.66 -8.78
N ILE A 11 40.96 58.41 -8.20
CA ILE A 11 41.31 57.09 -7.64
C ILE A 11 40.48 56.79 -6.39
N THR A 12 40.17 57.79 -5.57
CA THR A 12 39.37 57.62 -4.36
C THR A 12 37.90 57.32 -4.69
N THR A 13 37.32 57.98 -5.71
CA THR A 13 35.94 57.72 -6.14
C THR A 13 35.77 56.33 -6.77
N ALA A 14 36.79 55.82 -7.48
CA ALA A 14 36.76 54.48 -8.07
C ALA A 14 36.82 53.35 -7.03
N LEU A 15 37.54 53.55 -5.92
CA LEU A 15 37.63 52.59 -4.81
C LEU A 15 36.36 52.55 -3.94
N VAL A 16 35.67 53.67 -3.77
CA VAL A 16 34.38 53.70 -3.05
C VAL A 16 33.27 53.02 -3.87
N PHE A 17 33.28 53.15 -5.20
CA PHE A 17 32.25 52.53 -6.05
C PHE A 17 32.38 51.01 -6.15
N THR A 18 33.59 50.46 -6.06
CA THR A 18 33.83 49.01 -6.08
C THR A 18 33.52 48.33 -4.73
N GLY A 19 33.61 49.05 -3.61
CA GLY A 19 33.30 48.52 -2.28
C GLY A 19 31.81 48.48 -1.91
N VAL A 20 30.98 49.36 -2.49
CA VAL A 20 29.57 49.52 -2.08
C VAL A 20 28.60 48.63 -2.87
N VAL A 21 28.93 48.22 -4.09
CA VAL A 21 27.99 47.48 -4.96
C VAL A 21 27.99 45.95 -4.72
N GLN A 22 28.97 45.38 -4.01
CA GLN A 22 29.03 43.92 -3.77
C GLN A 22 28.25 43.42 -2.54
N ARG A 23 27.54 44.29 -1.80
CA ARG A 23 26.90 43.92 -0.52
C ARG A 23 25.37 43.74 -0.46
N PRO A 24 24.56 43.73 -1.54
CA PRO A 24 23.18 43.24 -1.43
C PRO A 24 23.04 41.74 -1.76
N ALA A 25 23.93 41.14 -2.56
CA ALA A 25 23.74 39.78 -3.06
C ALA A 25 23.87 38.68 -1.98
N ARG A 26 24.69 38.89 -0.94
CA ARG A 26 24.89 37.89 0.12
C ARG A 26 23.71 37.78 1.09
N TRP A 27 22.98 38.86 1.36
CA TRP A 27 21.79 38.82 2.23
C TRP A 27 20.60 38.12 1.54
N PHE A 28 20.36 38.41 0.27
CA PHE A 28 19.33 37.70 -0.51
C PHE A 28 19.66 36.23 -0.78
N ALA A 29 20.95 35.88 -0.90
CA ALA A 29 21.37 34.48 -1.11
C ALA A 29 21.32 33.61 0.15
N ILE A 30 21.38 34.20 1.36
CA ILE A 30 21.21 33.46 2.62
C ILE A 30 19.72 33.23 2.89
N ASP A 31 18.87 34.23 2.65
CA ASP A 31 17.43 34.13 2.89
C ASP A 31 16.73 33.22 1.85
N SER A 32 17.14 33.26 0.57
CA SER A 32 16.62 32.31 -0.44
C SER A 32 17.06 30.87 -0.18
N ARG A 33 18.30 30.64 0.28
CA ARG A 33 18.79 29.31 0.68
C ARG A 33 18.06 28.77 1.90
N ASN A 34 17.77 29.60 2.90
CA ASN A 34 16.97 29.20 4.05
C ASN A 34 15.53 28.89 3.68
N ARG A 35 14.88 29.68 2.80
CA ARG A 35 13.52 29.37 2.32
C ARG A 35 13.48 28.10 1.46
N THR A 36 14.47 27.85 0.62
CA THR A 36 14.57 26.60 -0.14
C THR A 36 14.90 25.41 0.75
N GLY A 37 15.69 25.60 1.81
CA GLY A 37 16.02 24.57 2.79
C GLY A 37 14.83 24.22 3.67
N GLU A 38 14.08 25.21 4.16
CA GLU A 38 12.83 25.00 4.91
C GLU A 38 11.74 24.36 4.05
N ALA A 39 11.59 24.77 2.79
CA ALA A 39 10.66 24.14 1.87
C ALA A 39 11.06 22.68 1.55
N ALA A 40 12.35 22.39 1.37
CA ALA A 40 12.85 21.04 1.17
C ALA A 40 12.71 20.15 2.42
N LEU A 41 12.89 20.72 3.62
CA LEU A 41 12.66 20.03 4.89
C LEU A 41 11.18 19.75 5.13
N ARG A 42 10.28 20.68 4.76
CA ARG A 42 8.82 20.45 4.80
C ARG A 42 8.41 19.35 3.80
N ASP A 43 8.81 19.45 2.53
CA ASP A 43 8.55 18.41 1.51
C ASP A 43 9.12 17.04 1.93
N SER A 44 10.31 17.00 2.54
CA SER A 44 10.87 15.77 3.06
C SER A 44 10.11 15.22 4.28
N ASN A 45 9.60 16.07 5.16
CA ASN A 45 8.82 15.62 6.32
C ASN A 45 7.42 15.17 5.91
N ASP A 46 6.77 15.89 5.00
CA ASP A 46 5.45 15.53 4.46
C ASP A 46 5.53 14.16 3.77
N ARG A 47 6.57 13.93 2.94
CA ARG A 47 6.81 12.60 2.35
C ARG A 47 7.08 11.50 3.37
N ARG A 48 7.74 11.82 4.50
CA ARG A 48 7.96 10.82 5.55
C ARG A 48 6.66 10.45 6.25
N LEU A 49 5.82 11.44 6.54
CA LEU A 49 4.50 11.20 7.12
C LEU A 49 3.63 10.37 6.18
N ASP A 50 3.61 10.69 4.89
CA ASP A 50 2.88 9.92 3.88
C ASP A 50 3.37 8.46 3.80
N LEU A 51 4.69 8.23 3.85
CA LEU A 51 5.26 6.88 3.83
C LEU A 51 4.97 6.10 5.13
N GLU A 52 4.98 6.77 6.27
CA GLU A 52 4.62 6.18 7.56
C GLU A 52 3.15 5.77 7.58
N GLU A 53 2.24 6.64 7.12
CA GLU A 53 0.81 6.36 7.00
C GLU A 53 0.51 5.21 6.02
N GLN A 54 1.19 5.18 4.87
CA GLN A 54 1.11 4.08 3.92
C GLN A 54 1.64 2.76 4.50
N GLY A 55 2.73 2.83 5.29
CA GLY A 55 3.33 1.71 5.98
C GLY A 55 2.39 1.14 7.05
N GLU A 56 1.78 1.99 7.87
CA GLU A 56 0.80 1.59 8.89
C GLU A 56 -0.45 0.98 8.26
N SER A 57 -1.00 1.63 7.22
CA SER A 57 -2.13 1.09 6.46
C SER A 57 -1.83 -0.28 5.87
N SER A 58 -0.60 -0.50 5.39
CA SER A 58 -0.17 -1.80 4.84
C SER A 58 -0.04 -2.88 5.92
N ARG A 59 0.48 -2.53 7.11
CA ARG A 59 0.57 -3.45 8.25
C ARG A 59 -0.80 -3.84 8.77
N LEU A 60 -1.71 -2.88 8.90
CA LEU A 60 -3.10 -3.14 9.32
C LEU A 60 -3.81 -4.07 8.35
N ARG A 61 -3.68 -3.83 7.04
CA ARG A 61 -4.22 -4.74 6.01
C ARG A 61 -3.67 -6.15 6.14
N ALA A 62 -2.35 -6.29 6.32
CA ALA A 62 -1.72 -7.58 6.48
C ALA A 62 -2.20 -8.32 7.74
N ALA A 63 -2.31 -7.62 8.88
CA ALA A 63 -2.80 -8.19 10.12
C ALA A 63 -4.26 -8.65 10.00
N VAL A 64 -5.13 -7.85 9.37
CA VAL A 64 -6.54 -8.20 9.14
C VAL A 64 -6.65 -9.42 8.23
N THR A 65 -5.89 -9.47 7.14
CA THR A 65 -5.98 -10.60 6.20
C THR A 65 -5.39 -11.87 6.78
N GLU A 66 -4.36 -11.76 7.61
CA GLU A 66 -3.78 -12.89 8.35
C GLU A 66 -4.75 -13.44 9.41
N ASP A 67 -5.42 -12.59 10.20
CA ASP A 67 -6.45 -13.03 11.16
C ASP A 67 -7.60 -13.75 10.46
N VAL A 68 -8.12 -13.18 9.36
CA VAL A 68 -9.20 -13.81 8.59
C VAL A 68 -8.75 -15.17 8.03
N ALA A 69 -7.53 -15.26 7.49
CA ALA A 69 -6.98 -16.52 6.98
C ALA A 69 -6.76 -17.55 8.08
N ALA A 70 -6.27 -17.13 9.26
CA ALA A 70 -6.07 -18.00 10.41
C ALA A 70 -7.41 -18.56 10.89
N ARG A 71 -8.44 -17.71 11.04
CA ARG A 71 -9.78 -18.15 11.42
C ARG A 71 -10.42 -19.08 10.39
N LEU A 72 -10.20 -18.83 9.10
CA LEU A 72 -10.66 -19.71 8.02
C LEU A 72 -9.94 -21.07 8.05
N GLY A 73 -8.62 -21.07 8.25
CA GLY A 73 -7.77 -22.27 8.37
C GLY A 73 -8.05 -23.08 9.63
N GLU A 74 -8.51 -22.44 10.71
CA GLU A 74 -8.97 -23.09 11.94
C GLU A 74 -10.43 -23.54 11.87
N GLY A 75 -11.12 -23.28 10.74
CA GLY A 75 -12.53 -23.64 10.56
C GLY A 75 -13.52 -22.80 11.35
N ARG A 76 -13.08 -21.68 11.94
CA ARG A 76 -13.92 -20.72 12.68
C ARG A 76 -14.72 -19.78 11.76
N LEU A 77 -14.34 -19.70 10.49
CA LEU A 77 -15.05 -18.98 9.43
C LEU A 77 -15.28 -19.90 8.24
N THR A 78 -16.40 -19.68 7.56
CA THR A 78 -16.63 -20.23 6.21
C THR A 78 -15.88 -19.40 5.16
N LEU A 79 -15.62 -20.00 3.99
CA LEU A 79 -15.01 -19.26 2.87
C LEU A 79 -15.85 -18.05 2.45
N TYR A 80 -17.18 -18.17 2.48
CA TYR A 80 -18.09 -17.07 2.15
C TYR A 80 -17.95 -15.88 3.11
N GLU A 81 -17.92 -16.14 4.42
CA GLU A 81 -17.74 -15.11 5.45
C GLU A 81 -16.36 -14.47 5.37
N ALA A 82 -15.32 -15.28 5.14
CA ALA A 82 -13.96 -14.80 4.98
C ALA A 82 -13.83 -13.87 3.75
N ILE A 83 -14.43 -14.24 2.61
CA ILE A 83 -14.49 -13.35 1.44
C ILE A 83 -15.21 -12.05 1.79
N GLY A 84 -16.36 -12.15 2.47
CA GLY A 84 -17.13 -10.98 2.91
C GLY A 84 -16.37 -10.05 3.87
N ALA A 85 -15.42 -10.58 4.64
CA ALA A 85 -14.56 -9.77 5.52
C ALA A 85 -13.45 -9.03 4.75
N ILE A 86 -12.95 -9.60 3.65
CA ILE A 86 -11.88 -8.98 2.84
C ILE A 86 -12.43 -8.02 1.78
N GLU A 87 -13.66 -8.24 1.30
CA GLU A 87 -14.25 -7.44 0.23
C GLU A 87 -14.34 -5.92 0.55
N PRO A 88 -14.68 -5.48 1.78
CA PRO A 88 -14.60 -4.07 2.15
C PRO A 88 -13.17 -3.52 2.11
N LEU A 89 -12.18 -4.33 2.50
CA LEU A 89 -10.77 -3.96 2.49
C LEU A 89 -10.26 -3.75 1.05
N ALA A 90 -10.64 -4.65 0.14
CA ALA A 90 -10.32 -4.54 -1.27
C ALA A 90 -10.95 -3.29 -1.92
N ARG A 91 -12.16 -2.91 -1.49
CA ARG A 91 -12.82 -1.68 -1.93
C ARG A 91 -12.20 -0.41 -1.34
N ALA A 92 -11.74 -0.47 -0.10
CA ALA A 92 -11.09 0.66 0.58
C ALA A 92 -9.65 0.92 0.09
N ALA A 93 -8.98 -0.11 -0.44
CA ALA A 93 -7.61 -0.03 -0.97
C ALA A 93 -7.52 -0.69 -2.37
N PRO A 94 -8.12 -0.06 -3.40
CA PRO A 94 -8.21 -0.66 -4.74
C PRO A 94 -6.84 -0.89 -5.39
N GLU A 95 -5.86 -0.01 -5.16
CA GLU A 95 -4.49 -0.14 -5.66
C GLU A 95 -3.79 -1.39 -5.12
N TRP A 96 -3.97 -1.68 -3.83
CA TRP A 96 -3.46 -2.90 -3.22
C TRP A 96 -4.10 -4.14 -3.86
N PHE A 97 -5.43 -4.15 -3.99
CA PHE A 97 -6.14 -5.31 -4.51
C PHE A 97 -5.86 -5.56 -6.01
N LEU A 98 -5.71 -4.49 -6.80
CA LEU A 98 -5.27 -4.58 -8.19
C LEU A 98 -3.86 -5.17 -8.30
N SER A 99 -2.96 -4.82 -7.38
CA SER A 99 -1.63 -5.44 -7.31
C SER A 99 -1.72 -6.94 -7.04
N VAL A 100 -2.52 -7.36 -6.06
CA VAL A 100 -2.76 -8.79 -5.75
C VAL A 100 -3.30 -9.52 -6.98
N ARG A 101 -4.34 -8.97 -7.63
CA ARG A 101 -4.92 -9.55 -8.84
C ARG A 101 -3.87 -9.72 -9.93
N ARG A 102 -3.10 -8.68 -10.22
CA ARG A 102 -2.08 -8.71 -11.27
C ARG A 102 -1.03 -9.77 -10.98
N SER A 103 -0.55 -9.86 -9.73
CA SER A 103 0.38 -10.90 -9.32
C SER A 103 -0.21 -12.29 -9.56
N TYR A 104 -1.46 -12.53 -9.16
CA TYR A 104 -2.06 -13.85 -9.30
C TYR A 104 -2.36 -14.24 -10.75
N GLN A 105 -2.76 -13.27 -11.58
CA GLN A 105 -2.89 -13.48 -13.02
C GLN A 105 -1.53 -13.80 -13.65
N SER A 106 -0.46 -13.13 -13.22
CA SER A 106 0.89 -13.37 -13.74
C SER A 106 1.43 -14.77 -13.40
N PHE A 107 1.01 -15.33 -12.25
CA PHE A 107 1.32 -16.70 -11.84
C PHE A 107 0.26 -17.73 -12.28
N ALA A 108 -0.70 -17.34 -13.12
CA ALA A 108 -1.80 -18.18 -13.59
C ALA A 108 -2.63 -18.83 -12.45
N LEU A 109 -2.66 -18.22 -11.27
CA LEU A 109 -3.47 -18.68 -10.12
C LEU A 109 -4.95 -18.32 -10.29
N VAL A 110 -5.24 -17.31 -11.11
CA VAL A 110 -6.60 -16.87 -11.46
C VAL A 110 -6.69 -16.51 -12.93
N SER A 111 -7.86 -16.70 -13.52
CA SER A 111 -8.16 -16.29 -14.91
C SER A 111 -8.07 -14.75 -15.06
N PRO A 112 -7.72 -14.22 -16.26
CA PRO A 112 -7.91 -12.82 -16.58
C PRO A 112 -9.34 -12.31 -16.35
N THR A 113 -10.33 -13.19 -16.47
CA THR A 113 -11.76 -12.91 -16.28
C THR A 113 -12.27 -13.21 -14.87
N ALA A 114 -11.38 -13.55 -13.93
CA ALA A 114 -11.77 -13.86 -12.56
C ALA A 114 -12.44 -12.66 -11.88
N THR A 115 -13.51 -12.96 -11.15
CA THR A 115 -14.23 -12.03 -10.29
C THR A 115 -13.40 -11.66 -9.06
N ASP A 116 -13.71 -10.52 -8.44
CA ASP A 116 -13.09 -10.09 -7.18
C ASP A 116 -13.18 -11.17 -6.10
N ARG A 117 -14.32 -11.86 -6.01
CA ARG A 117 -14.55 -12.92 -5.03
C ARG A 117 -13.65 -14.14 -5.28
N GLU A 118 -13.41 -14.51 -6.53
CA GLU A 118 -12.49 -15.60 -6.88
C GLU A 118 -11.04 -15.22 -6.55
N VAL A 119 -10.63 -13.97 -6.85
CA VAL A 119 -9.30 -13.47 -6.48
C VAL A 119 -9.11 -13.46 -4.96
N ILE A 120 -10.11 -13.01 -4.20
CA ILE A 120 -10.08 -13.02 -2.74
C ILE A 120 -10.04 -14.45 -2.20
N ALA A 121 -10.78 -15.39 -2.78
CA ALA A 121 -10.77 -16.79 -2.37
C ALA A 121 -9.37 -17.40 -2.54
N VAL A 122 -8.76 -17.23 -3.71
CA VAL A 122 -7.39 -17.70 -3.96
C VAL A 122 -6.39 -17.01 -3.03
N TYR A 123 -6.59 -15.72 -2.75
CA TYR A 123 -5.75 -14.97 -1.81
C TYR A 123 -5.77 -15.53 -0.40
N LEU A 124 -6.96 -15.87 0.09
CA LEU A 124 -7.12 -16.50 1.40
C LEU A 124 -6.51 -17.89 1.46
N LEU A 125 -6.62 -18.69 0.39
CA LEU A 125 -5.98 -20.02 0.31
C LEU A 125 -4.45 -19.90 0.36
N GLN A 126 -3.88 -18.95 -0.38
CA GLN A 126 -2.43 -18.67 -0.34
C GLN A 126 -1.97 -18.17 1.04
N LYS A 127 -2.82 -17.41 1.75
CA LYS A 127 -2.52 -17.01 3.13
C LYS A 127 -2.53 -18.18 4.10
N ILE A 128 -3.42 -19.16 3.92
CA ILE A 128 -3.41 -20.39 4.72
C ILE A 128 -2.12 -21.19 4.46
N ASP A 129 -1.64 -21.27 3.22
CA ASP A 129 -0.35 -21.90 2.90
C ASP A 129 0.81 -21.20 3.64
N GLN A 130 0.86 -19.87 3.58
CA GLN A 130 1.88 -19.08 4.30
C GLN A 130 1.86 -19.33 5.82
N LEU A 131 0.67 -19.45 6.41
CA LEU A 131 0.52 -19.80 7.83
C LEU A 131 0.98 -21.23 8.13
N ALA A 132 0.75 -22.17 7.20
CA ALA A 132 1.23 -23.54 7.34
C ALA A 132 2.77 -23.58 7.25
N ASP A 133 3.37 -22.86 6.31
CA ASP A 133 4.82 -22.74 6.17
C ASP A 133 5.44 -22.15 7.45
N ALA A 134 4.89 -21.04 7.96
CA ALA A 134 5.32 -20.42 9.20
C ALA A 134 5.14 -21.33 10.44
N ALA A 135 4.17 -22.24 10.43
CA ALA A 135 4.04 -23.26 11.47
C ALA A 135 5.13 -24.33 11.36
N ARG A 136 5.49 -24.77 10.15
CA ARG A 136 6.60 -25.71 9.91
C ARG A 136 7.94 -25.13 10.34
N GLU A 137 8.21 -23.87 10.00
CA GLU A 137 9.43 -23.17 10.39
C GLU A 137 9.60 -23.08 11.91
N ARG A 138 8.49 -22.99 12.66
CA ARG A 138 8.48 -23.02 14.13
C ARG A 138 8.52 -24.42 14.74
N GLY A 139 8.52 -25.47 13.92
CA GLY A 139 8.48 -26.87 14.36
C GLY A 139 7.10 -27.37 14.78
N ASP A 140 6.03 -26.58 14.58
CA ASP A 140 4.65 -27.01 14.85
C ASP A 140 4.08 -27.75 13.64
N THR A 141 4.54 -28.99 13.49
CA THR A 141 4.11 -29.90 12.42
C THR A 141 2.61 -30.19 12.48
N SER A 142 2.03 -30.28 13.69
CA SER A 142 0.61 -30.57 13.88
C SER A 142 -0.29 -29.48 13.30
N ARG A 143 0.02 -28.21 13.60
CA ARG A 143 -0.69 -27.05 13.07
C ARG A 143 -0.48 -26.92 11.57
N ALA A 144 0.73 -27.13 11.09
CA ALA A 144 1.01 -27.08 9.66
C ALA A 144 0.17 -28.10 8.88
N THR A 145 0.10 -29.34 9.35
CA THR A 145 -0.71 -30.39 8.70
C THR A 145 -2.21 -30.05 8.73
N ALA A 146 -2.72 -29.55 9.85
CA ALA A 146 -4.12 -29.14 9.97
C ALA A 146 -4.48 -28.02 8.98
N LEU A 147 -3.64 -26.99 8.88
CA LEU A 147 -3.83 -25.88 7.94
C LEU A 147 -3.78 -26.35 6.47
N SER A 148 -2.81 -27.20 6.12
CA SER A 148 -2.72 -27.76 4.77
C SER A 148 -3.93 -28.63 4.41
N ALA A 149 -4.38 -29.49 5.33
CA ALA A 149 -5.58 -30.31 5.12
C ALA A 149 -6.82 -29.43 4.93
N ARG A 150 -6.97 -28.38 5.74
CA ARG A 150 -8.07 -27.43 5.62
C ARG A 150 -8.06 -26.69 4.28
N ARG A 151 -6.89 -26.27 3.80
CA ARG A 151 -6.77 -25.64 2.49
C ARG A 151 -7.30 -26.55 1.38
N VAL A 152 -6.86 -27.82 1.36
CA VAL A 152 -7.30 -28.80 0.35
C VAL A 152 -8.82 -29.01 0.41
N GLU A 153 -9.39 -29.06 1.62
CA GLU A 153 -10.84 -29.14 1.80
C GLU A 153 -11.55 -27.92 1.19
N LEU A 154 -11.07 -26.71 1.48
CA LEU A 154 -11.65 -25.47 0.95
C LEU A 154 -11.51 -25.37 -0.58
N GLU A 155 -10.38 -25.79 -1.14
CA GLU A 155 -10.12 -25.82 -2.57
C GLU A 155 -11.08 -26.79 -3.30
N SER A 156 -11.29 -27.99 -2.74
CA SER A 156 -12.26 -28.96 -3.29
C SER A 156 -13.70 -28.43 -3.28
N ARG A 157 -14.05 -27.66 -2.24
CA ARG A 157 -15.38 -27.01 -2.12
C ARG A 157 -15.54 -25.82 -3.05
N ALA A 158 -14.47 -25.08 -3.33
CA ALA A 158 -14.49 -23.97 -4.28
C ALA A 158 -14.56 -24.46 -5.73
N ALA A 159 -13.93 -25.61 -6.03
CA ALA A 159 -13.98 -26.26 -7.35
C ALA A 159 -15.34 -26.92 -7.64
N THR A 160 -16.13 -27.21 -6.60
CA THR A 160 -17.51 -27.69 -6.75
C THR A 160 -18.41 -26.46 -6.87
N PRO A 161 -18.98 -26.13 -8.04
CA PRO A 161 -19.98 -25.08 -8.11
C PRO A 161 -21.09 -25.44 -7.12
N ALA A 162 -21.40 -24.52 -6.20
CA ALA A 162 -22.52 -24.70 -5.29
C ALA A 162 -23.71 -25.19 -6.12
N PRO A 163 -24.38 -26.30 -5.76
CA PRO A 163 -25.57 -26.72 -6.47
C PRO A 163 -26.47 -25.50 -6.44
N ALA A 164 -26.75 -24.94 -7.61
CA ALA A 164 -27.61 -23.78 -7.78
C ALA A 164 -28.78 -24.04 -6.84
N GLN A 165 -28.85 -23.28 -5.74
CA GLN A 165 -29.93 -23.45 -4.80
C GLN A 165 -31.15 -23.30 -5.67
N ALA A 166 -31.85 -24.43 -5.82
CA ALA A 166 -33.07 -24.51 -6.56
C ALA A 166 -33.98 -23.53 -5.86
N PHE A 167 -33.96 -22.29 -6.33
CA PHE A 167 -34.99 -21.31 -6.14
C PHE A 167 -36.14 -21.90 -6.94
N ARG A 168 -36.72 -22.95 -6.35
CA ARG A 168 -38.12 -23.30 -6.51
C ARG A 168 -38.83 -22.03 -6.06
N THR A 169 -38.96 -21.11 -6.99
CA THR A 169 -40.20 -20.39 -7.23
C THR A 169 -41.27 -21.47 -7.20
N ARG A 170 -41.75 -21.74 -5.98
CA ARG A 170 -42.99 -22.45 -5.75
C ARG A 170 -44.03 -21.51 -6.31
N THR A 171 -44.29 -21.68 -7.60
CA THR A 171 -45.54 -21.39 -8.26
C THR A 171 -46.66 -21.74 -7.29
N ARG A 172 -47.19 -20.72 -6.62
CA ARG A 172 -48.53 -20.75 -6.05
C ARG A 172 -49.37 -19.77 -6.84
N PHE A 173 -49.58 -20.12 -8.11
CA PHE A 173 -50.86 -19.86 -8.74
C PHE A 173 -51.90 -20.68 -7.98
N GLY A 174 -52.99 -20.04 -7.55
CA GLY A 174 -54.09 -20.71 -6.87
C GLY A 174 -55.05 -19.72 -6.21
N ALA A 175 -55.92 -19.15 -7.03
CA ALA A 175 -57.32 -18.80 -6.79
C ALA A 175 -57.71 -18.24 -5.39
N ASN A 176 -58.10 -16.96 -5.37
CA ASN A 176 -59.50 -16.55 -5.16
C ASN A 176 -59.71 -15.13 -5.69
#